data_AF-A0A953BM69-F1
#
_entry.id   AF-A0A953BM69-F1
#
_cell.length_a   1.000
_cell.length_b   1.000
_cell.length_c   1.000
_cell.angle_alpha   90.00
_cell.angle_beta   90.00
_cell.angle_gamma   90.00
#
_symmetry.space_group_name_H-M   'P 1'
#
loop_
_entity.id
_entity.type
_entity.pdbx_description
1 polymer ?
#
loop_
_entity_poly.entity_id
_entity_poly.type
_entity_poly.pdbx_seq_one_letter_code
_entity_poly.pdbx_strand_id
1 'polypeptide(L)'
;MVTSCLIGVLLLSAAVWSYRELEAFVIPTKEWNITVAIDHSGHATAPALAPGGSVEFFAPGSGIHDTGPRAVTGVVHEIRQVPGDHNATIVVRDISAVQKAAVPERNQVAVIGSARALVTATQAVPYFDLLYLQAGVVGLILVAGAIFIYWIVGLRRNSVEFLIATDGEMKKVNWSTRREVLGSTWVVIGACFLIATFLFIVDIAFSSFFEFVGLLKRG
;
A
#
# COMPACT_ATOMS: atom_id res chain seq x y z
N MET A 1 24.51 -17.02 15.74
CA MET A 1 24.01 -17.43 14.39
C MET A 1 22.55 -17.03 14.19
N VAL A 2 21.66 -17.30 15.15
CA VAL A 2 20.22 -16.96 15.06
C VAL A 2 19.96 -15.45 14.96
N THR A 3 20.69 -14.62 15.71
CA THR A 3 20.50 -13.15 15.73
C THR A 3 20.74 -12.49 14.38
N SER A 4 21.77 -12.92 13.64
CA SER A 4 22.08 -12.42 12.30
C SER A 4 21.01 -12.82 11.28
N CYS A 5 20.49 -14.05 11.38
CA CYS A 5 19.37 -14.50 10.55
C CYS A 5 18.09 -13.70 10.84
N LEU A 6 17.79 -13.44 12.11
CA LEU A 6 16.58 -12.72 12.53
C LEU A 6 16.59 -11.27 12.03
N ILE A 7 17.73 -10.58 12.16
CA ILE A 7 17.90 -9.22 11.63
C ILE A 7 17.78 -9.23 10.10
N GLY A 8 18.38 -10.21 9.42
CA GLY A 8 18.24 -10.37 7.97
C GLY A 8 16.79 -10.57 7.53
N VAL A 9 16.04 -11.42 8.24
CA VAL A 9 14.60 -11.63 7.99
C VAL A 9 13.80 -10.35 8.21
N LEU A 10 14.03 -9.64 9.32
CA LEU A 10 13.36 -8.36 9.58
C LEU A 10 13.63 -7.34 8.48
N LEU A 11 14.86 -7.28 7.98
CA LEU A 11 15.25 -6.34 6.93
C LEU A 11 14.57 -6.66 5.59
N LEU A 12 14.51 -7.95 5.24
CA LEU A 12 13.78 -8.42 4.07
C LEU A 12 12.28 -8.19 4.21
N SER A 13 11.70 -8.44 5.39
CA SER A 13 10.29 -8.16 5.66
C SER A 13 9.97 -6.67 5.54
N ALA A 14 10.83 -5.78 6.03
CA ALA A 14 10.67 -4.34 5.88
C ALA A 14 10.75 -3.90 4.42
N ALA A 15 11.67 -4.48 3.63
CA ALA A 15 11.77 -4.23 2.20
C ALA A 15 10.51 -4.68 1.44
N VAL A 16 10.00 -5.88 1.73
CA VAL A 16 8.75 -6.39 1.14
C VAL A 16 7.56 -5.53 1.54
N TRP A 17 7.47 -5.15 2.81
CA TRP A 17 6.41 -4.26 3.28
C TRP A 17 6.43 -2.92 2.55
N SER A 18 7.62 -2.29 2.42
CA SER A 18 7.77 -1.02 1.69
C SER A 18 7.40 -1.14 0.22
N TYR A 19 7.73 -2.26 -0.45
CA TYR A 19 7.36 -2.50 -1.84
C TYR A 19 5.83 -2.47 -2.02
N ARG A 20 5.11 -3.16 -1.11
CA ARG A 20 3.65 -3.24 -1.13
C ARG A 20 2.98 -1.90 -0.80
N GLU A 21 3.56 -1.15 0.13
CA GLU A 21 3.04 0.19 0.48
C GLU A 21 3.12 1.14 -0.72
N LEU A 22 4.18 1.03 -1.53
CA LEU A 22 4.34 1.83 -2.74
C LEU A 22 3.32 1.49 -3.84
N GLU A 23 2.77 0.28 -3.87
CA GLU A 23 1.67 -0.06 -4.79
C GLU A 23 0.39 0.72 -4.49
N ALA A 24 0.18 1.13 -3.23
CA ALA A 24 -0.96 1.94 -2.84
C ALA A 24 -0.81 3.42 -3.25
N PHE A 25 0.40 3.85 -3.63
CA PHE A 25 0.69 5.24 -3.97
C PHE A 25 0.46 5.51 -5.46
N VAL A 26 -0.51 6.38 -5.77
CA VAL A 26 -0.80 6.81 -7.14
C VAL A 26 0.20 7.89 -7.56
N ILE A 27 1.06 7.56 -8.53
CA ILE A 27 2.01 8.51 -9.09
C ILE A 27 1.25 9.52 -9.98
N PRO A 28 1.50 10.83 -9.85
CA PRO A 28 0.89 11.82 -10.74
C PRO A 28 1.25 11.51 -12.20
N THR A 29 0.27 11.66 -13.09
CA THR A 29 0.44 11.37 -14.51
C THR A 29 1.02 12.60 -15.20
N LYS A 30 2.05 12.39 -16.03
CA LYS A 30 2.68 13.48 -16.79
C LYS A 30 1.88 13.77 -18.06
N GLU A 31 1.49 12.71 -18.74
CA GLU A 31 0.91 12.74 -20.08
C GLU A 31 -0.20 11.71 -20.20
N TRP A 32 -1.17 12.01 -21.06
CA TRP A 32 -2.24 11.09 -21.43
C TRP A 32 -2.15 10.80 -22.93
N ASN A 33 -1.97 9.53 -23.27
CA ASN A 33 -2.04 9.04 -24.65
C ASN A 33 -3.47 8.63 -24.95
N ILE A 34 -4.14 9.40 -25.82
CA ILE A 34 -5.54 9.21 -26.17
C ILE A 34 -5.61 8.82 -27.64
N THR A 35 -6.00 7.59 -27.91
CA THR A 35 -6.22 7.11 -29.28
C THR A 35 -7.65 7.43 -29.70
N VAL A 36 -7.80 8.09 -30.84
CA VAL A 36 -9.07 8.57 -31.37
C VAL A 36 -9.29 7.99 -32.78
N ALA A 37 -10.49 7.47 -33.03
CA ALA A 37 -10.88 6.90 -34.33
C ALA A 37 -11.36 8.02 -35.27
N ILE A 38 -10.84 7.99 -36.50
CA ILE A 38 -11.16 8.91 -37.59
C ILE A 38 -12.19 8.22 -38.50
N ASP A 39 -13.38 8.81 -38.64
CA ASP A 39 -14.46 8.24 -39.46
C ASP A 39 -14.25 8.50 -40.98
N HIS A 40 -14.75 7.58 -41.81
CA HIS A 40 -14.68 7.57 -43.28
C HIS A 40 -15.46 8.72 -43.97
N SER A 41 -16.15 9.57 -43.21
CA SER A 41 -17.05 10.62 -43.74
C SER A 41 -16.36 11.92 -44.16
N GLY A 42 -15.03 11.93 -44.32
CA GLY A 42 -14.29 13.05 -44.95
C GLY A 42 -14.26 14.36 -44.17
N HIS A 43 -14.75 14.40 -42.92
CA HIS A 43 -14.74 15.61 -42.08
C HIS A 43 -13.65 15.60 -40.98
N ALA A 44 -12.84 14.56 -40.91
CA ALA A 44 -11.62 14.55 -40.13
C ALA A 44 -10.43 14.55 -41.10
N THR A 45 -10.31 15.64 -41.85
CA THR A 45 -9.10 15.90 -42.60
C THR A 45 -7.98 16.12 -41.56
N ALA A 46 -6.87 15.40 -41.75
CA ALA A 46 -5.63 15.54 -41.00
C ALA A 46 -4.98 16.97 -40.95
N PRO A 47 -5.37 18.03 -41.71
CA PRO A 47 -4.71 19.33 -41.61
C PRO A 47 -5.16 20.24 -40.47
N ALA A 48 -6.13 19.88 -39.63
CA ALA A 48 -6.56 20.74 -38.50
C ALA A 48 -6.02 20.30 -37.12
N LEU A 49 -5.06 19.38 -37.12
CA LEU A 49 -4.43 18.78 -35.95
C LEU A 49 -3.07 19.48 -35.73
N ALA A 50 -3.10 20.75 -35.32
CA ALA A 50 -1.89 21.51 -34.99
C ALA A 50 -1.51 21.29 -33.50
N PRO A 51 -0.23 21.01 -33.18
CA PRO A 51 0.26 21.03 -31.80
C PRO A 51 -0.07 22.36 -31.12
N GLY A 52 -0.63 22.33 -29.92
CA GLY A 52 -1.08 23.50 -29.17
C GLY A 52 -2.59 23.80 -29.23
N GLY A 53 -3.37 23.04 -30.00
CA GLY A 53 -4.84 23.14 -30.01
C GLY A 53 -5.47 22.65 -28.69
N SER A 54 -6.50 23.35 -28.21
CA SER A 54 -7.33 22.89 -27.09
C SER A 54 -8.23 21.73 -27.54
N VAL A 55 -8.28 20.67 -26.73
CA VAL A 55 -9.18 19.54 -26.95
C VAL A 55 -10.20 19.47 -25.85
N GLU A 56 -11.44 19.27 -26.28
CA GLU A 56 -12.60 19.20 -25.42
C GLU A 56 -13.24 17.83 -25.55
N PHE A 57 -13.39 17.15 -24.43
CA PHE A 57 -14.06 15.86 -24.34
C PHE A 57 -15.46 16.06 -23.77
N PHE A 58 -16.43 15.45 -24.43
CA PHE A 58 -17.84 15.48 -24.05
C PHE A 58 -18.22 14.26 -23.19
N ALA A 59 -19.28 14.39 -22.39
CA ALA A 59 -19.75 13.34 -21.50
C ALA A 59 -20.04 12.01 -22.24
N PRO A 60 -19.80 10.85 -21.59
CA PRO A 60 -19.98 9.55 -22.23
C PRO A 60 -21.44 9.33 -22.65
N GLY A 61 -21.64 8.87 -23.88
CA GLY A 61 -22.97 8.60 -24.46
C GLY A 61 -23.51 9.69 -25.41
N SER A 62 -22.82 10.81 -25.57
CA SER A 62 -23.11 11.77 -26.66
C SER A 62 -22.72 11.15 -28.00
N GLY A 63 -23.64 11.10 -28.98
CA GLY A 63 -23.28 10.73 -30.35
C GLY A 63 -22.27 11.72 -30.95
N ILE A 64 -21.58 11.35 -32.04
CA ILE A 64 -20.59 12.21 -32.73
C ILE A 64 -21.16 13.60 -33.08
N HIS A 65 -22.47 13.68 -33.28
CA HIS A 65 -23.21 14.90 -33.61
C HIS A 65 -23.80 15.62 -32.40
N ASP A 66 -23.83 14.98 -31.23
CA ASP A 66 -24.54 15.48 -30.05
C ASP A 66 -23.66 16.44 -29.23
N THR A 67 -24.26 17.53 -28.75
CA THR A 67 -23.58 18.55 -27.93
C THR A 67 -23.91 18.31 -26.47
N GLY A 68 -23.34 17.25 -25.91
CA GLY A 68 -23.44 16.97 -24.48
C GLY A 68 -22.74 18.04 -23.62
N PRO A 69 -22.84 17.95 -22.28
CA PRO A 69 -22.02 18.78 -21.40
C PRO A 69 -20.52 18.45 -21.57
N ARG A 70 -19.69 19.50 -21.54
CA ARG A 70 -18.23 19.40 -21.54
C ARG A 70 -17.77 18.68 -20.27
N ALA A 71 -17.02 17.60 -20.42
CA ALA A 71 -16.53 16.79 -19.30
C ALA A 71 -15.07 17.14 -18.95
N VAL A 72 -14.21 17.29 -19.97
CA VAL A 72 -12.76 17.43 -19.78
C VAL A 72 -12.17 18.37 -20.84
N THR A 73 -11.23 19.23 -20.47
CA THR A 73 -10.43 20.03 -21.41
C THR A 73 -8.94 19.74 -21.23
N GLY A 74 -8.17 19.77 -22.32
CA GLY A 74 -6.72 19.56 -22.29
C GLY A 74 -6.03 20.20 -23.48
N VAL A 75 -4.70 20.32 -23.42
CA VAL A 75 -3.90 20.87 -24.52
C VAL A 75 -3.19 19.75 -25.25
N VAL A 76 -3.30 19.73 -26.58
CA VAL A 76 -2.61 18.74 -27.41
C VAL A 76 -1.15 19.11 -27.54
N HIS A 77 -0.29 18.23 -27.07
CA HIS A 77 1.16 18.41 -27.16
C HIS A 77 1.72 17.77 -28.44
N GLU A 78 1.29 16.57 -28.77
CA GLU A 78 1.81 15.83 -29.94
C GLU A 78 0.72 14.96 -30.54
N ILE A 79 0.74 14.79 -31.86
CA ILE A 79 -0.23 13.98 -32.60
C ILE A 79 0.57 13.00 -33.43
N ARG A 80 0.45 11.71 -33.09
CA ARG A 80 1.10 10.61 -33.80
C ARG A 80 0.05 9.87 -34.61
N GLN A 81 0.13 10.00 -35.93
CA GLN A 81 -0.71 9.28 -36.88
C GLN A 81 0.17 8.40 -37.77
N VAL A 82 -0.16 7.11 -37.85
CA VAL A 82 0.50 6.19 -38.79
C VAL A 82 -0.19 6.34 -40.15
N PRO A 83 0.52 6.62 -41.26
CA PRO A 83 -0.10 6.75 -42.57
C PRO A 83 -0.84 5.47 -42.97
N GLY A 84 -2.15 5.55 -43.22
CA GLY A 84 -2.99 4.42 -43.60
C GLY A 84 -3.75 3.73 -42.44
N ASP A 85 -3.56 4.19 -41.20
CA ASP A 85 -4.37 3.73 -40.05
C ASP A 85 -5.56 4.67 -39.81
N HIS A 86 -6.72 4.10 -39.46
CA HIS A 86 -7.95 4.84 -39.16
C HIS A 86 -7.97 5.41 -37.73
N ASN A 87 -6.87 5.24 -37.01
CA ASN A 87 -6.69 5.70 -35.64
C ASN A 87 -5.56 6.74 -35.59
N ALA A 88 -5.78 7.83 -34.87
CA ALA A 88 -4.74 8.80 -34.51
C ALA A 88 -4.54 8.80 -32.99
N THR A 89 -3.28 8.82 -32.54
CA THR A 89 -2.97 8.94 -31.11
C THR A 89 -2.59 10.38 -30.79
N ILE A 90 -3.29 10.97 -29.85
CA ILE A 90 -3.11 12.34 -29.38
C ILE A 90 -2.52 12.29 -27.98
N VAL A 91 -1.39 12.97 -27.81
CA VAL A 91 -0.74 13.15 -26.51
C VAL A 91 -1.26 14.46 -25.91
N VAL A 92 -2.02 14.36 -24.82
CA VAL A 92 -2.62 15.50 -24.13
C VAL A 92 -1.91 15.72 -22.80
N ARG A 93 -1.53 16.98 -22.54
CA ARG A 93 -0.97 17.44 -21.26
C ARG A 93 -1.99 18.32 -20.53
N ASP A 94 -1.81 18.43 -19.21
CA ASP A 94 -2.56 19.35 -18.35
C ASP A 94 -4.09 19.21 -18.49
N ILE A 95 -4.58 17.98 -18.29
CA ILE A 95 -6.00 17.69 -18.34
C ILE A 95 -6.70 18.31 -17.13
N SER A 96 -7.66 19.19 -17.39
CA SER A 96 -8.52 19.81 -16.38
C SER A 96 -9.93 19.26 -16.48
N ALA A 97 -10.40 18.67 -15.37
CA ALA A 97 -11.77 18.16 -15.27
C ALA A 97 -12.75 19.32 -15.10
N VAL A 98 -13.75 19.41 -15.98
CA VAL A 98 -14.85 20.39 -15.87
C VAL A 98 -16.02 19.80 -15.07
N GLN A 99 -16.14 18.48 -15.01
CA GLN A 99 -17.13 17.75 -14.21
C GLN A 99 -16.54 16.46 -13.63
N LYS A 100 -17.32 15.65 -12.88
CA LYS A 100 -16.89 14.48 -12.07
C LYS A 100 -16.06 13.40 -12.82
N ALA A 101 -15.96 13.48 -14.14
CA ALA A 101 -15.05 12.67 -14.94
C ALA A 101 -13.68 13.37 -15.04
N ALA A 102 -12.69 12.89 -14.30
CA ALA A 102 -11.34 13.45 -14.32
C ALA A 102 -10.49 12.95 -15.51
N VAL A 103 -10.98 11.96 -16.25
CA VAL A 103 -10.24 11.24 -17.28
C VAL A 103 -11.15 10.97 -18.48
N PRO A 104 -10.68 11.17 -19.73
CA PRO A 104 -11.47 10.84 -20.91
C PRO A 104 -11.67 9.32 -21.04
N GLU A 105 -12.92 8.89 -21.18
CA GLU A 105 -13.32 7.48 -21.24
C GLU A 105 -13.55 7.01 -22.68
N ARG A 106 -13.55 5.69 -22.86
CA ARG A 106 -13.86 5.06 -24.16
C ARG A 106 -15.26 5.48 -24.64
N ASN A 107 -15.38 5.72 -25.94
CA ASN A 107 -16.62 6.15 -26.62
C ASN A 107 -17.09 7.58 -26.30
N GLN A 108 -16.19 8.42 -25.76
CA GLN A 108 -16.42 9.87 -25.67
C GLN A 108 -16.05 10.56 -26.99
N VAL A 109 -16.71 11.68 -27.27
CA VAL A 109 -16.38 12.52 -28.42
C VAL A 109 -15.29 13.51 -28.00
N ALA A 110 -14.15 13.47 -28.68
CA ALA A 110 -13.09 14.46 -28.58
C ALA A 110 -13.25 15.47 -29.72
N VAL A 111 -13.28 16.76 -29.38
CA VAL A 111 -13.31 17.86 -30.34
C VAL A 111 -11.97 18.58 -30.32
N ILE A 112 -11.33 18.64 -31.49
CA ILE A 112 -10.00 19.21 -31.69
C ILE A 112 -10.14 20.27 -32.79
N GLY A 113 -10.28 21.54 -32.41
CA GLY A 113 -10.67 22.59 -33.36
C GLY A 113 -12.02 22.29 -34.01
N SER A 114 -12.03 22.02 -35.32
CA SER A 114 -13.23 21.64 -36.08
C SER A 114 -13.43 20.13 -36.24
N ALA A 115 -12.43 19.33 -35.88
CA ALA A 115 -12.50 17.87 -36.04
C ALA A 115 -13.17 17.23 -34.84
N ARG A 116 -14.10 16.30 -35.08
CA ARG A 116 -14.77 15.49 -34.05
C ARG A 116 -14.36 14.04 -34.26
N ALA A 117 -13.91 13.37 -33.21
CA ALA A 117 -13.42 12.01 -33.33
C ALA A 117 -13.70 11.22 -32.02
N LEU A 118 -13.84 9.90 -32.14
CA LEU A 118 -14.25 9.03 -31.03
C LEU A 118 -13.06 8.50 -30.24
N VAL A 119 -13.03 8.71 -28.93
CA VAL A 119 -12.00 8.17 -28.03
C VAL A 119 -12.12 6.65 -27.97
N THR A 120 -11.09 5.97 -28.45
CA THR A 120 -11.04 4.51 -28.52
C THR A 120 -10.24 3.92 -27.35
N ALA A 121 -9.17 4.59 -26.93
CA ALA A 121 -8.35 4.18 -25.79
C ALA A 121 -7.73 5.41 -25.09
N THR A 122 -7.60 5.33 -23.77
CA THR A 122 -6.94 6.34 -22.94
C THR A 122 -5.92 5.63 -22.07
N GLN A 123 -4.65 5.99 -22.19
CA GLN A 123 -3.56 5.45 -21.37
C GLN A 123 -2.84 6.58 -20.66
N ALA A 124 -2.67 6.46 -19.35
CA ALA A 124 -1.90 7.40 -18.55
C ALA A 124 -0.41 7.02 -18.58
N VAL A 125 0.45 8.00 -18.84
CA VAL A 125 1.91 7.84 -18.79
C VAL A 125 2.42 8.55 -17.52
N PRO A 126 2.85 7.81 -16.49
CA PRO A 126 3.40 8.40 -15.27
C PRO A 126 4.78 9.05 -15.53
N TYR A 127 5.22 9.94 -14.64
CA TYR A 127 6.54 10.58 -14.73
C TYR A 127 7.71 9.59 -14.70
N PHE A 128 7.53 8.49 -13.97
CA PHE A 128 8.47 7.39 -13.85
C PHE A 128 7.66 6.12 -13.60
N ASP A 129 8.14 4.97 -14.10
CA ASP A 129 7.47 3.71 -13.79
C ASP A 129 7.55 3.42 -12.30
N LEU A 130 6.44 2.97 -11.73
CA LEU A 130 6.36 2.56 -10.33
C LEU A 130 7.44 1.56 -9.96
N LEU A 131 7.83 0.70 -10.91
CA LEU A 131 8.88 -0.29 -10.76
C LEU A 131 10.24 0.33 -10.40
N TYR A 132 10.62 1.45 -11.03
CA TYR A 132 11.91 2.10 -10.74
C TYR A 132 11.92 2.71 -9.34
N LEU A 133 10.80 3.30 -8.92
CA LEU A 133 10.67 3.86 -7.58
C LEU A 133 10.69 2.75 -6.52
N GLN A 134 9.96 1.66 -6.74
CA GLN A 134 9.97 0.48 -5.89
C GLN A 134 11.36 -0.14 -5.76
N ALA A 135 12.05 -0.37 -6.88
CA ALA A 135 13.40 -0.92 -6.88
C ALA A 135 14.39 0.01 -6.17
N GLY A 136 14.25 1.32 -6.35
CA GLY A 136 15.08 2.32 -5.67
C GLY A 136 14.92 2.29 -4.16
N VAL A 137 13.68 2.31 -3.67
CA VAL A 137 13.39 2.29 -2.23
C VAL A 137 13.82 0.97 -1.59
N VAL A 138 13.49 -0.17 -2.21
CA VAL A 138 13.92 -1.49 -1.72
C VAL A 138 15.44 -1.60 -1.69
N GLY A 139 16.11 -1.20 -2.78
CA GLY A 139 17.57 -1.21 -2.86
C GLY A 139 18.21 -0.35 -1.77
N LEU A 140 17.67 0.84 -1.52
CA LEU A 140 18.14 1.73 -0.46
C LEU A 140 18.00 1.09 0.92
N ILE A 141 16.85 0.48 1.24
CA ILE A 141 16.61 -0.20 2.51
C ILE A 141 17.62 -1.34 2.70
N LEU A 142 17.85 -2.15 1.67
CA LEU A 142 18.79 -3.27 1.74
C LEU A 142 20.23 -2.80 1.95
N VAL A 143 20.68 -1.79 1.19
CA VAL A 143 22.04 -1.26 1.29
C VAL A 143 22.27 -0.56 2.62
N ALA A 144 21.37 0.34 3.02
CA ALA A 144 21.47 1.03 4.30
C ALA A 144 21.43 0.04 5.48
N GLY A 145 20.56 -0.96 5.38
CA GLY A 145 20.48 -2.07 6.32
C GLY A 145 21.77 -2.86 6.45
N ALA A 146 22.35 -3.27 5.32
CA ALA A 146 23.62 -4.00 5.29
C ALA A 146 24.76 -3.17 5.88
N ILE A 147 24.84 -1.88 5.54
CA ILE A 147 25.84 -0.95 6.10
C ILE A 147 25.66 -0.81 7.60
N PHE A 148 24.42 -0.63 8.08
CA PHE A 148 24.13 -0.50 9.50
C PHE A 148 24.52 -1.76 10.29
N ILE A 149 24.17 -2.94 9.78
CA ILE A 149 24.55 -4.22 10.39
C ILE A 149 26.07 -4.38 10.41
N TYR A 150 26.74 -4.09 9.30
CA TYR A 150 28.20 -4.13 9.21
C TYR A 150 28.86 -3.15 10.18
N TRP A 151 28.28 -1.97 10.37
CA TRP A 151 28.79 -0.98 11.31
C TRP A 151 28.69 -1.47 12.77
N ILE A 152 27.53 -2.01 13.18
CA ILE A 152 27.35 -2.51 14.55
C ILE A 152 28.15 -3.78 14.81
N VAL A 153 28.11 -4.75 13.91
CA VAL A 153 28.66 -6.09 14.12
C VAL A 153 30.11 -6.22 13.65
N GLY A 154 30.49 -5.50 12.59
CA GLY A 154 31.83 -5.57 12.00
C GLY A 154 32.80 -4.53 12.56
N LEU A 155 32.34 -3.29 12.81
CA LEU A 155 33.23 -2.19 13.24
C LEU A 155 33.24 -1.98 14.76
N ARG A 156 32.12 -2.14 15.46
CA ARG A 156 32.04 -1.82 16.90
C ARG A 156 32.39 -3.03 17.76
N ARG A 157 33.66 -3.09 18.17
CA ARG A 157 34.19 -4.18 19.01
C ARG A 157 33.40 -4.41 20.31
N ASN A 158 32.99 -3.35 21.00
CA ASN A 158 32.18 -3.47 22.23
C ASN A 158 30.84 -4.17 22.00
N SER A 159 30.18 -3.92 20.86
CA SER A 159 28.90 -4.56 20.53
C SER A 159 29.10 -6.05 20.27
N VAL A 160 30.20 -6.44 19.61
CA VAL A 160 30.55 -7.84 19.37
C VAL A 160 30.83 -8.58 20.68
N GLU A 161 31.66 -8.01 21.55
CA GLU A 161 31.95 -8.60 22.86
C GLU A 161 30.68 -8.77 23.70
N PHE A 162 29.77 -7.79 23.67
CA PHE A 162 28.47 -7.90 24.34
C PHE A 162 27.61 -9.01 23.75
N LEU A 163 27.50 -9.13 22.42
CA LEU A 163 26.75 -10.20 21.79
C LEU A 163 27.32 -11.59 22.10
N ILE A 164 28.65 -11.73 22.12
CA ILE A 164 29.32 -12.99 22.48
C ILE A 164 29.07 -13.33 23.95
N ALA A 165 29.22 -12.36 24.86
CA ALA A 165 28.93 -12.56 26.27
C ALA A 165 27.47 -12.95 26.50
N THR A 166 26.53 -12.30 25.80
CA THR A 166 25.10 -12.61 25.87
C THR A 166 24.80 -14.02 25.36
N ASP A 167 25.40 -14.45 24.24
CA ASP A 167 25.25 -15.83 23.73
C ASP A 167 25.85 -16.85 24.72
N GLY A 168 26.95 -16.50 25.37
CA GLY A 168 27.56 -17.27 26.45
C GLY A 168 26.66 -17.41 27.68
N GLU A 169 26.03 -16.33 28.12
CA GLU A 169 25.06 -16.36 29.23
C GLU A 169 23.79 -17.14 28.88
N MET A 170 23.26 -16.95 27.67
CA MET A 170 22.08 -17.68 27.20
C MET A 170 22.31 -19.20 27.14
N LYS A 171 23.52 -19.65 26.83
CA LYS A 171 23.88 -21.08 26.86
C LYS A 171 23.93 -21.69 28.26
N LYS A 172 24.08 -20.87 29.31
CA LYS A 172 24.01 -21.34 30.70
C LYS A 172 22.57 -21.57 31.15
N VAL A 173 21.60 -20.99 30.45
CA VAL A 173 20.18 -21.19 30.74
C VAL A 173 19.79 -22.60 30.30
N ASN A 174 19.62 -23.49 31.28
CA ASN A 174 19.03 -24.80 31.03
C ASN A 174 17.53 -24.60 30.79
N TRP A 175 17.05 -24.94 29.59
CA TRP A 175 15.63 -24.93 29.30
C TRP A 175 14.96 -26.11 29.99
N SER A 176 14.06 -25.82 30.93
CA SER A 176 13.31 -26.84 31.65
C SER A 176 12.63 -27.81 30.68
N THR A 177 12.74 -29.10 30.97
CA THR A 177 12.09 -30.12 30.15
C THR A 177 10.57 -30.00 30.27
N ARG A 178 9.80 -30.45 29.26
CA ARG A 178 8.32 -30.37 29.30
C ARG A 178 7.73 -30.94 30.59
N ARG A 179 8.36 -31.98 31.16
CA ARG A 179 7.94 -32.60 32.42
C ARG A 179 8.16 -31.69 33.63
N GLU A 180 9.28 -30.98 33.70
CA GLU A 180 9.55 -30.00 34.77
C GLU A 180 8.59 -28.82 34.72
N VAL A 181 8.32 -28.30 33.52
CA VAL A 181 7.35 -27.21 33.34
C VAL A 181 5.97 -27.63 33.82
N LEU A 182 5.51 -28.83 33.44
CA LEU A 182 4.23 -29.38 33.91
C LEU A 182 4.22 -29.60 35.43
N GLY A 183 5.31 -30.11 36.00
CA GLY A 183 5.47 -30.27 37.45
C GLY A 183 5.35 -28.93 38.20
N SER A 184 6.06 -27.90 37.72
CA SER A 184 6.01 -26.56 38.33
C SER A 184 4.62 -25.92 38.21
N THR A 185 3.94 -26.07 37.07
CA THR A 185 2.58 -25.56 36.90
C THR A 185 1.60 -26.26 37.83
N TRP A 186 1.74 -27.57 38.03
CA TRP A 186 0.87 -28.33 38.93
C TRP A 186 1.01 -27.88 40.39
N VAL A 187 2.23 -27.57 40.83
CA VAL A 187 2.48 -26.99 42.17
C VAL A 187 1.76 -25.66 42.33
N VAL A 188 1.85 -24.77 41.33
CA VAL A 188 1.16 -23.47 41.36
C VAL A 188 -0.35 -23.65 41.38
N ILE A 189 -0.91 -24.53 40.53
CA ILE A 189 -2.35 -24.84 40.52
C ILE A 189 -2.80 -25.35 41.90
N GLY A 190 -2.03 -26.26 42.51
CA GLY A 190 -2.31 -26.78 43.85
C GLY A 190 -2.29 -25.69 44.92
N ALA A 191 -1.28 -24.80 44.90
CA ALA A 191 -1.19 -23.67 45.82
C ALA A 191 -2.37 -22.70 45.66
N CYS A 192 -2.73 -22.36 44.42
CA CYS A 192 -3.90 -21.53 44.14
C CYS A 192 -5.20 -22.16 44.66
N PHE A 193 -5.38 -23.47 44.46
CA PHE A 193 -6.57 -24.19 44.93
C PHE A 193 -6.65 -24.22 46.46
N LEU A 194 -5.52 -24.43 47.15
CA LEU A 194 -5.46 -24.42 48.61
C LEU A 194 -5.83 -23.04 49.17
N ILE A 195 -5.24 -21.97 48.62
CA ILE A 195 -5.56 -20.59 49.04
C ILE A 195 -7.04 -20.27 48.77
N ALA A 196 -7.55 -20.61 47.58
CA ALA A 196 -8.95 -20.39 47.26
C ALA A 196 -9.90 -21.14 48.20
N THR A 197 -9.59 -22.41 48.52
CA THR A 197 -10.36 -23.21 49.47
C THR A 197 -10.31 -22.63 50.88
N PHE A 198 -9.14 -22.19 51.34
CA PHE A 198 -8.99 -21.57 52.65
C PHE A 198 -9.80 -20.27 52.74
N LEU A 199 -9.68 -19.39 51.75
CA LEU A 199 -10.47 -18.15 51.69
C LEU A 199 -11.96 -18.44 51.67
N PHE A 200 -12.41 -19.42 50.88
CA PHE A 200 -13.81 -19.83 50.85
C PHE A 200 -14.33 -20.30 52.22
N ILE A 201 -13.54 -21.09 52.97
CA ILE A 201 -13.90 -21.52 54.32
C ILE A 201 -13.97 -20.32 55.27
N VAL A 202 -13.00 -19.41 55.20
CA VAL A 202 -12.95 -18.21 56.04
C VAL A 202 -14.13 -17.28 55.73
N ASP A 203 -14.49 -17.11 54.47
CA ASP A 203 -15.64 -16.31 54.03
C ASP A 203 -16.96 -16.92 54.54
N ILE A 204 -17.11 -18.23 54.49
CA ILE A 204 -18.27 -18.93 55.08
C ILE A 204 -18.30 -18.76 56.60
N ALA A 205 -17.16 -18.90 57.27
CA ALA A 205 -17.08 -18.75 58.72
C ALA A 205 -17.45 -17.34 59.15
N PHE A 206 -16.92 -16.31 58.47
CA PHE A 206 -17.24 -14.91 58.76
C PHE A 206 -18.68 -14.56 58.42
N SER A 207 -19.19 -14.95 57.25
CA SER A 207 -20.59 -14.71 56.90
C SER A 207 -21.55 -15.36 57.90
N SER A 208 -21.29 -16.60 58.31
CA SER A 208 -22.09 -17.31 59.32
C SER A 208 -21.99 -16.65 60.70
N PHE A 209 -20.79 -16.21 61.09
CA PHE A 209 -20.57 -15.50 62.36
C PHE A 209 -21.32 -14.16 62.40
N PHE A 210 -21.24 -13.37 61.33
CA PHE A 210 -21.95 -12.09 61.24
C PHE A 210 -23.47 -12.24 61.13
N GLU A 211 -23.96 -13.31 60.51
CA GLU A 211 -25.38 -13.70 60.55
C GLU A 211 -25.81 -14.06 61.98
N PHE A 212 -25.02 -14.86 62.70
CA PHE A 212 -25.29 -15.23 64.09
C PHE A 212 -25.34 -14.02 65.04
N VAL A 213 -24.46 -13.04 64.86
CA VAL A 213 -24.44 -11.79 65.65
C VAL A 213 -25.56 -10.82 65.23
N GLY A 214 -26.31 -11.13 64.16
CA GLY A 214 -27.45 -10.32 63.69
C GLY A 214 -27.07 -9.09 62.87
N LEU A 215 -25.81 -8.99 62.42
CA LEU A 215 -25.31 -7.89 61.58
C LEU A 215 -25.69 -8.07 60.10
N LEU A 216 -25.87 -9.32 59.65
CA LEU A 216 -26.27 -9.66 58.28
C LEU A 216 -27.69 -10.25 58.25
N LYS A 217 -28.58 -9.64 57.44
CA LYS A 217 -29.94 -10.13 57.17
C LYS A 217 -29.92 -10.84 55.83
N ARG A 218 -30.00 -12.17 55.84
CA ARG A 218 -30.01 -13.00 54.64
C ARG A 218 -31.39 -12.90 53.98
N GLY A 219 -31.44 -12.27 52.80
CA GLY A 219 -32.62 -12.24 51.92
C GLY A 219 -32.66 -13.49 51.05
#